data_AF-K2GJR7-F1
#
_entry.id   AF-K2GJR7-F1
#
_cell.length_a   1.000
_cell.length_b   1.000
_cell.length_c   1.000
_cell.angle_alpha   90.00
_cell.angle_beta   90.00
_cell.angle_gamma   90.00
#
_symmetry.space_group_name_H-M   'P 1'
#
loop_
_entity.id
_entity.type
_entity.pdbx_description
1 polymer ?
#
loop_
_entity_poly.entity_id
_entity_poly.type
_entity_poly.pdbx_seq_one_letter_code
_entity_poly.pdbx_strand_id
1 'polypeptide(L)'
;MKGNWLDRLVELPDHGQIIPLGQSHIVAVPAHFLHSVGNFQFYDPIAKILFSGDMGASMVEDAAKPLENFAAHIPKMKSFHQRYMCNNKVIRLWVKMVRSMEIEMIVPQHGTPFIGKEQINQFLDWIETLQCGTDLMDETVFTCPE
;
A
#
# COMPACT_ATOMS: atom_id res chain seq x y z
N MET A 1 -33.21 6.93 4.26
CA MET A 1 -32.48 6.08 5.22
C MET A 1 -32.79 6.59 6.62
N LYS A 2 -33.23 5.73 7.54
CA LYS A 2 -33.43 6.08 8.96
C LYS A 2 -32.21 5.59 9.74
N GLY A 3 -31.67 6.40 10.67
CA GLY A 3 -30.49 6.09 11.50
C GLY A 3 -29.41 7.19 11.44
N ASN A 4 -28.66 7.37 12.53
CA ASN A 4 -27.49 8.25 12.52
C ASN A 4 -26.39 7.57 11.71
N TRP A 5 -25.62 8.32 10.92
CA TRP A 5 -24.53 7.75 10.11
C TRP A 5 -23.47 7.09 11.01
N LEU A 6 -23.30 7.60 12.23
CA LEU A 6 -22.41 7.01 13.24
C LEU A 6 -22.78 5.57 13.60
N ASP A 7 -24.08 5.22 13.59
CA ASP A 7 -24.56 3.87 13.90
C ASP A 7 -24.20 2.84 12.80
N ARG A 8 -23.66 3.32 11.68
CA ARG A 8 -23.35 2.52 10.48
C ARG A 8 -21.86 2.47 10.18
N LEU A 9 -21.03 3.04 11.07
CA LEU A 9 -19.59 2.99 10.96
C LEU A 9 -19.03 1.97 11.93
N VAL A 10 -18.06 1.20 11.45
CA VAL A 10 -17.24 0.33 12.29
C VAL A 10 -15.88 1.00 12.37
N GLU A 11 -15.53 1.48 13.55
CA GLU A 11 -14.20 2.01 13.82
C GLU A 11 -13.18 0.87 13.83
N LEU A 12 -12.01 1.12 13.24
CA LEU A 12 -10.90 0.18 13.24
C LEU A 12 -9.85 0.68 14.23
N PRO A 13 -9.37 -0.15 15.17
CA PRO A 13 -8.23 0.20 16.00
C PRO A 13 -6.94 0.23 15.15
N ASP A 14 -5.95 1.02 15.55
CA ASP A 14 -4.69 1.18 14.81
C ASP A 14 -3.98 -0.14 14.51
N HIS A 15 -4.12 -1.16 15.34
CA HIS A 15 -3.49 -2.46 15.10
C HIS A 15 -4.21 -3.33 14.05
N GLY A 16 -5.28 -2.82 13.44
CA GLY A 16 -6.11 -3.55 12.49
C GLY A 16 -7.14 -4.44 13.18
N GLN A 17 -7.93 -5.15 12.38
CA GLN A 17 -9.04 -5.97 12.87
C GLN A 17 -9.40 -7.08 11.88
N ILE A 18 -9.82 -8.23 12.42
CA ILE A 18 -10.47 -9.28 11.65
C ILE A 18 -11.95 -8.92 11.48
N ILE A 19 -12.40 -8.80 10.23
CA ILE A 19 -13.77 -8.45 9.85
C ILE A 19 -14.50 -9.73 9.39
N PRO A 20 -15.49 -10.23 10.14
CA PRO A 20 -16.22 -11.45 9.79
C PRO A 20 -17.06 -11.27 8.52
N LEU A 21 -17.03 -12.27 7.62
CA LEU A 21 -17.86 -12.35 6.40
C LEU A 21 -18.43 -13.77 6.24
N GLY A 22 -19.65 -13.99 6.71
CA GLY A 22 -20.25 -15.34 6.69
C GLY A 22 -19.41 -16.34 7.48
N GLN A 23 -18.85 -17.35 6.80
CA GLN A 23 -17.94 -18.34 7.39
C GLN A 23 -16.45 -18.03 7.16
N SER A 24 -16.12 -16.89 6.54
CA SER A 24 -14.76 -16.41 6.35
C SER A 24 -14.53 -15.06 7.04
N HIS A 25 -13.39 -14.43 6.74
CA HIS A 25 -13.07 -13.11 7.20
C HIS A 25 -12.17 -12.39 6.20
N ILE A 26 -12.17 -11.06 6.28
CA ILE A 26 -11.14 -10.18 5.72
C ILE A 26 -10.35 -9.60 6.88
N VAL A 27 -9.04 -9.44 6.71
CA VAL A 27 -8.18 -8.84 7.73
C VAL A 27 -7.87 -7.41 7.30
N ALA A 28 -8.31 -6.42 8.07
CA ALA A 28 -7.80 -5.06 7.96
C ALA A 28 -6.42 -5.01 8.62
N VAL A 29 -5.37 -4.74 7.85
CA VAL A 29 -3.99 -4.66 8.31
C VAL A 29 -3.50 -3.21 8.30
N PRO A 30 -2.67 -2.79 9.28
CA PRO A 30 -2.23 -1.41 9.39
C PRO A 30 -1.30 -1.00 8.23
N ALA A 31 -1.54 0.18 7.69
CA ALA A 31 -0.70 0.82 6.66
C ALA A 31 -0.57 2.34 6.88
N HIS A 32 -0.59 2.76 8.16
CA HIS A 32 -0.47 4.15 8.59
C HIS A 32 0.72 4.84 7.94
N PHE A 33 0.54 6.11 7.58
CA PHE A 33 1.52 6.96 6.91
C PHE A 33 1.96 6.48 5.52
N LEU A 34 1.18 5.59 4.89
CA LEU A 34 1.38 5.09 3.52
C LEU A 34 0.16 5.37 2.61
N HIS A 35 -0.30 6.61 2.41
CA HIS A 35 0.25 7.88 2.87
C HIS A 35 -0.56 8.54 4.02
N SER A 36 -1.85 8.19 4.14
CA SER A 36 -2.73 8.75 5.17
C SER A 36 -2.30 8.32 6.57
N VAL A 37 -2.42 9.23 7.56
CA VAL A 37 -2.06 8.96 8.96
C VAL A 37 -2.90 7.85 9.57
N GLY A 38 -4.18 7.77 9.20
CA GLY A 38 -5.07 6.63 9.47
C GLY A 38 -5.31 5.89 8.17
N ASN A 39 -4.66 4.74 7.98
CA ASN A 39 -4.74 3.97 6.75
C ASN A 39 -4.68 2.47 7.04
N PHE A 40 -5.53 1.72 6.35
CA PHE A 40 -5.60 0.26 6.42
C PHE A 40 -5.61 -0.33 5.02
N GLN A 41 -5.05 -1.53 4.92
CA GLN A 41 -5.14 -2.39 3.74
C GLN A 41 -5.98 -3.61 4.09
N PHE A 42 -6.48 -4.32 3.08
CA PHE A 42 -7.38 -5.45 3.31
C PHE A 42 -6.80 -6.72 2.73
N TYR A 43 -6.57 -7.70 3.58
CA TYR A 43 -6.05 -9.01 3.21
C TYR A 43 -7.17 -10.06 3.22
N ASP A 44 -7.33 -10.74 2.10
CA ASP A 44 -8.16 -11.94 1.97
C ASP A 44 -7.27 -13.18 2.14
N PRO A 45 -7.38 -13.92 3.27
CA PRO A 45 -6.57 -15.11 3.53
C PRO A 45 -6.96 -16.33 2.69
N ILE A 46 -8.17 -16.36 2.12
CA ILE A 46 -8.63 -17.45 1.26
C ILE A 46 -8.07 -17.26 -0.14
N ALA A 47 -8.24 -16.06 -0.70
CA ALA A 47 -7.72 -15.73 -2.02
C ALA A 47 -6.20 -15.45 -2.02
N LYS A 48 -5.62 -15.21 -0.84
CA LYS A 48 -4.22 -14.78 -0.64
C LYS A 48 -3.93 -13.46 -1.36
N ILE A 49 -4.89 -12.52 -1.31
CA ILE A 49 -4.82 -11.22 -1.98
C ILE A 49 -4.70 -10.12 -0.92
N LEU A 50 -3.72 -9.24 -1.09
CA LEU A 50 -3.63 -7.99 -0.34
C LEU A 50 -4.10 -6.84 -1.23
N PHE A 51 -5.26 -6.25 -0.92
CA PHE A 51 -5.64 -4.95 -1.46
C PHE A 51 -4.85 -3.86 -0.71
N SER A 52 -3.88 -3.26 -1.40
CA SER A 52 -2.84 -2.44 -0.78
C SER A 52 -3.13 -0.93 -0.77
N GLY A 53 -4.32 -0.52 -1.21
CA GLY A 53 -4.66 0.91 -1.32
C GLY A 53 -3.64 1.62 -2.22
N ASP A 54 -3.09 2.74 -1.74
CA ASP A 54 -2.10 3.51 -2.50
C ASP A 54 -0.70 2.87 -2.56
N MET A 55 -0.41 1.88 -1.72
CA MET A 55 0.88 1.20 -1.79
C MET A 55 0.94 0.32 -3.04
N GLY A 56 1.94 0.52 -3.87
CA GLY A 56 2.06 -0.11 -5.19
C GLY A 56 1.34 0.66 -6.31
N ALA A 57 0.80 1.85 -6.02
CA ALA A 57 0.12 2.65 -7.03
C ALA A 57 1.02 3.00 -8.22
N SER A 58 0.49 2.81 -9.44
CA SER A 58 1.19 3.13 -10.68
C SER A 58 0.34 3.95 -11.65
N MET A 59 0.99 4.91 -12.32
CA MET A 59 0.36 5.72 -13.37
C MET A 59 0.43 4.95 -14.69
N VAL A 60 -0.68 4.28 -15.05
CA VAL A 60 -0.83 3.48 -16.28
C VAL A 60 -2.10 3.88 -17.02
N GLU A 61 -2.09 3.75 -18.35
CA GLU A 61 -3.27 3.98 -19.18
C GLU A 61 -4.30 2.84 -19.06
N ASP A 62 -3.82 1.62 -18.86
CA ASP A 62 -4.64 0.41 -18.76
C ASP A 62 -4.12 -0.48 -17.62
N ALA A 63 -4.85 -0.47 -16.50
CA ALA A 63 -4.54 -1.26 -15.32
C ALA A 63 -4.87 -2.75 -15.45
N ALA A 64 -5.67 -3.14 -16.47
CA ALA A 64 -6.04 -4.54 -16.70
C ALA A 64 -4.90 -5.35 -17.33
N LYS A 65 -3.92 -4.68 -17.95
CA LYS A 65 -2.74 -5.33 -18.52
C LYS A 65 -1.83 -5.84 -17.40
N PRO A 66 -1.48 -7.13 -17.39
CA PRO A 66 -0.54 -7.68 -16.41
C PRO A 66 0.83 -6.99 -16.47
N LEU A 67 1.49 -6.92 -15.32
CA LEU A 67 2.87 -6.47 -15.25
C LEU A 67 3.78 -7.54 -15.86
N GLU A 68 4.45 -7.22 -16.97
CA GLU A 68 5.38 -8.14 -17.63
C GLU A 68 6.83 -7.94 -17.17
N ASN A 69 7.22 -6.69 -16.92
CA ASN A 69 8.57 -6.32 -16.53
C ASN A 69 8.52 -5.28 -15.41
N PHE A 70 8.97 -5.68 -14.22
CA PHE A 70 8.95 -4.82 -13.04
C PHE A 70 9.88 -3.61 -13.18
N ALA A 71 11.09 -3.79 -13.73
CA ALA A 71 12.05 -2.70 -13.90
C ALA A 71 11.48 -1.59 -14.81
N ALA A 72 10.78 -1.97 -15.88
CA ALA A 72 10.07 -1.03 -16.75
C ALA A 72 8.82 -0.40 -16.08
N HIS A 73 8.33 -0.98 -14.99
CA HIS A 73 7.19 -0.47 -14.23
C HIS A 73 7.59 0.55 -13.16
N ILE A 74 8.82 0.48 -12.62
CA ILE A 74 9.34 1.40 -11.59
C ILE A 74 9.09 2.89 -11.92
N PRO A 75 9.39 3.40 -13.14
CA PRO A 75 9.14 4.81 -13.46
C PRO A 75 7.69 5.25 -13.29
N LYS A 76 6.73 4.32 -13.41
CA LYS A 76 5.29 4.58 -13.26
C LYS A 76 4.85 4.69 -11.80
N MET A 77 5.66 4.17 -10.87
CA MET A 77 5.40 4.16 -9.43
C MET A 77 6.24 5.20 -8.67
N LYS A 78 7.49 5.40 -9.10
CA LYS A 78 8.54 6.03 -8.30
C LYS A 78 8.16 7.40 -7.78
N SER A 79 7.75 8.32 -8.66
CA SER A 79 7.46 9.71 -8.25
C SER A 79 6.30 9.79 -7.25
N PHE A 80 5.27 8.95 -7.42
CA PHE A 80 4.17 8.87 -6.48
C PHE A 80 4.67 8.42 -5.10
N HIS A 81 5.38 7.29 -5.04
CA HIS A 81 5.85 6.75 -3.77
C HIS A 81 6.87 7.66 -3.08
N GLN A 82 7.79 8.28 -3.83
CA GLN A 82 8.76 9.23 -3.27
C GLN A 82 8.10 10.46 -2.68
N ARG A 83 6.99 10.94 -3.24
CA ARG A 83 6.34 12.17 -2.79
C ARG A 83 5.29 11.96 -1.70
N TYR A 84 4.53 10.87 -1.77
CA TYR A 84 3.36 10.64 -0.93
C TYR A 84 3.67 9.77 0.29
N MET A 85 4.52 8.75 0.18
CA MET A 85 4.86 7.91 1.33
C MET A 85 5.65 8.73 2.35
N CYS A 86 5.39 8.51 3.64
CA CYS A 86 5.91 9.38 4.69
C CYS A 86 7.43 9.30 4.86
N ASN A 87 7.98 8.09 4.95
CA ASN A 87 9.42 7.80 5.00
C ASN A 87 9.68 6.30 4.85
N ASN A 88 10.94 5.97 4.58
CA ASN A 88 11.45 4.63 4.41
C ASN A 88 11.32 3.79 5.69
N LYS A 89 11.43 4.40 6.87
CA LYS A 89 11.24 3.69 8.15
C LYS A 89 9.86 3.01 8.21
N VAL A 90 8.79 3.73 7.87
CA VAL A 90 7.42 3.18 7.87
C VAL A 90 7.27 2.12 6.77
N ILE A 91 7.81 2.36 5.57
CA ILE A 91 7.79 1.36 4.50
C ILE A 91 8.44 0.06 4.94
N ARG A 92 9.61 0.10 5.57
CA ARG A 92 10.32 -1.11 6.04
C ARG A 92 9.52 -1.90 7.07
N LEU A 93 8.80 -1.22 7.97
CA LEU A 93 7.89 -1.88 8.91
C LEU A 93 6.74 -2.58 8.18
N TRP A 94 6.15 -1.91 7.19
CA TRP A 94 5.10 -2.48 6.35
C TRP A 94 5.60 -3.69 5.52
N VAL A 95 6.76 -3.58 4.86
CA VAL A 95 7.37 -4.68 4.10
C VAL A 95 7.63 -5.89 5.01
N LYS A 96 8.15 -5.68 6.23
CA LYS A 96 8.37 -6.76 7.19
C LYS A 96 7.08 -7.48 7.56
N MET A 97 5.98 -6.75 7.77
CA MET A 97 4.67 -7.33 8.01
C MET A 97 4.20 -8.14 6.79
N VAL A 98 4.23 -7.56 5.59
CA VAL A 98 3.78 -8.20 4.35
C VAL A 98 4.55 -9.47 4.03
N ARG A 99 5.87 -9.52 4.27
CA ARG A 99 6.70 -10.73 4.09
C ARG A 99 6.34 -11.87 5.05
N SER A 100 5.67 -11.58 6.16
CA SER A 100 5.18 -12.61 7.10
C SER A 100 3.81 -13.18 6.73
N MET A 101 3.16 -12.63 5.70
CA MET A 101 1.83 -13.01 5.25
C MET A 101 1.87 -13.94 4.04
N GLU A 102 0.90 -14.84 3.92
CA GLU A 102 0.75 -15.68 2.72
C GLU A 102 0.02 -14.92 1.61
N ILE A 103 0.77 -14.22 0.75
CA ILE A 103 0.20 -13.41 -0.34
C ILE A 103 0.64 -13.94 -1.71
N GLU A 104 -0.33 -14.18 -2.60
CA GLU A 104 -0.11 -14.55 -4.01
C GLU A 104 -0.40 -13.38 -4.97
N MET A 105 -1.07 -12.33 -4.50
CA MET A 105 -1.31 -11.11 -5.29
C MET A 105 -1.38 -9.86 -4.42
N ILE A 106 -0.75 -8.78 -4.86
CA ILE A 106 -0.95 -7.43 -4.31
C ILE A 106 -1.70 -6.60 -5.33
N VAL A 107 -2.84 -6.01 -4.92
CA VAL A 107 -3.73 -5.23 -5.78
C VAL A 107 -3.80 -3.79 -5.25
N PRO A 108 -3.15 -2.82 -5.91
CA PRO A 108 -3.27 -1.41 -5.53
C PRO A 108 -4.63 -0.83 -5.94
N GLN A 109 -5.04 0.27 -5.31
CA GLN A 109 -6.22 1.05 -5.68
C GLN A 109 -6.06 1.73 -7.06
N HIS A 110 -4.81 2.00 -7.44
CA HIS A 110 -4.45 2.64 -8.69
C HIS A 110 -3.40 1.81 -9.43
N GLY A 111 -3.67 1.46 -10.68
CA GLY A 111 -2.71 0.80 -11.56
C GLY A 111 -2.70 -0.72 -11.49
N THR A 112 -1.60 -1.31 -11.97
CA THR A 112 -1.51 -2.75 -12.28
C THR A 112 -1.23 -3.60 -11.03
N PRO A 113 -1.89 -4.76 -10.84
CA PRO A 113 -1.58 -5.68 -9.74
C PRO A 113 -0.24 -6.40 -9.91
N PHE A 114 0.37 -6.78 -8.79
CA PHE A 114 1.56 -7.64 -8.75
C PHE A 114 1.11 -9.08 -8.50
N ILE A 115 1.33 -9.96 -9.48
CA ILE A 115 0.81 -11.34 -9.46
C ILE A 115 1.96 -12.32 -9.32
N GLY A 116 1.85 -13.22 -8.34
CA GLY A 116 2.83 -14.25 -8.06
C GLY A 116 4.03 -13.76 -7.24
N LYS A 117 4.71 -14.71 -6.59
CA LYS A 117 5.81 -14.44 -5.65
C LYS A 117 6.94 -13.63 -6.26
N GLU A 118 7.26 -13.86 -7.53
CA GLU A 118 8.36 -13.16 -8.19
C GLU A 118 8.10 -11.65 -8.26
N GLN A 119 6.95 -11.23 -8.78
CA GLN A 119 6.62 -9.80 -8.91
C GLN A 119 6.43 -9.14 -7.54
N ILE A 120 5.81 -9.85 -6.60
CA ILE A 120 5.65 -9.39 -5.23
C ILE A 120 7.02 -9.15 -4.59
N ASN A 121 7.94 -10.10 -4.69
CA ASN A 121 9.28 -9.96 -4.12
C ASN A 121 10.05 -8.81 -4.78
N GLN A 122 9.99 -8.68 -6.11
CA GLN A 122 10.62 -7.54 -6.80
C GLN A 122 10.05 -6.20 -6.32
N PHE A 123 8.73 -6.11 -6.11
CA PHE A 123 8.09 -4.93 -5.53
C PHE A 123 8.57 -4.64 -4.10
N LEU A 124 8.54 -5.65 -3.23
CA LEU A 124 8.93 -5.52 -1.82
C LEU A 124 10.42 -5.15 -1.69
N ASP A 125 11.29 -5.79 -2.46
CA ASP A 125 12.74 -5.52 -2.48
C ASP A 125 13.02 -4.08 -2.94
N TRP A 126 12.31 -3.60 -3.96
CA TRP A 126 12.45 -2.23 -4.44
C TRP A 126 11.94 -1.20 -3.43
N ILE A 127 10.68 -1.34 -2.98
CA ILE A 127 10.03 -0.33 -2.15
C ILE A 127 10.72 -0.20 -0.79
N GLU A 128 11.22 -1.31 -0.23
CA GLU A 128 11.95 -1.34 1.06
C GLU A 128 13.20 -0.43 1.06
N THR A 129 13.77 -0.15 -0.11
CA THR A 129 14.98 0.68 -0.27
C THR A 129 14.68 2.13 -0.68
N LEU A 130 13.41 2.47 -0.96
CA LEU A 130 13.05 3.77 -1.48
C LEU A 130 13.05 4.84 -0.38
N GLN A 131 13.93 5.83 -0.51
CA GLN A 131 13.83 7.09 0.25
C GLN A 131 12.63 7.89 -0.26
N CYS A 132 11.78 8.32 0.66
CA CYS A 132 10.51 8.99 0.34
C CYS A 132 10.09 9.99 1.41
N GLY A 133 9.18 10.89 1.04
CA GLY A 133 8.59 11.88 1.92
C GLY A 133 9.64 12.65 2.70
N THR A 134 9.55 12.53 4.03
CA THR A 134 10.43 13.22 4.97
C THR A 134 11.90 12.82 4.87
N ASP A 135 12.25 11.68 4.27
CA ASP A 135 13.66 11.31 4.03
C ASP A 135 14.34 12.21 2.99
N LEU A 136 13.56 12.83 2.10
CA LEU A 136 14.05 13.65 0.99
C LEU A 136 14.01 15.15 1.32
N MET A 137 13.70 15.50 2.57
CA MET A 137 13.54 16.88 3.00
C MET A 137 14.81 17.34 3.71
N ASP A 138 15.37 18.45 3.25
CA ASP A 138 16.55 19.09 3.82
C ASP A 138 16.41 20.63 3.74
N GLU A 139 17.45 21.36 4.15
CA GLU A 139 17.46 22.82 4.14
C GLU A 139 17.33 23.43 2.73
N THR A 140 17.64 22.66 1.68
CA THR A 140 17.51 23.13 0.28
C THR A 140 16.05 23.17 -0.17
N VAL A 141 15.21 22.27 0.36
CA VAL A 141 13.76 22.25 0.09
C VAL A 141 13.04 23.35 0.87
N PHE A 142 13.47 23.63 2.10
CA PHE A 142 12.86 24.63 2.98
C PHE A 142 13.57 25.97 2.93
N THR A 143 13.81 26.47 1.72
CA THR A 143 14.32 27.82 1.47
C THR A 143 13.28 28.67 0.74
N CYS A 144 13.26 29.98 1.01
CA CYS A 144 12.40 30.91 0.29
C CYS A 144 13.00 31.15 -1.11
N PRO A 145 12.25 30.96 -2.21
CA PRO A 145 12.74 31.27 -3.54
C PRO A 145 13.09 32.77 -3.68
N GLU A 146 14.19 33.06 -4.36
CA GLU A 146 14.58 34.42 -4.79
C GLU A 146 14.00 34.77 -6.17
#